data_AF-A0A2V5NI76-F1
#
_entry.id   AF-A0A2V5NI76-F1
#
_cell.length_a   1.000
_cell.length_b   1.000
_cell.length_c   1.000
_cell.angle_alpha   90.00
_cell.angle_beta   90.00
_cell.angle_gamma   90.00
#
_symmetry.space_group_name_H-M   'P 1'
#
loop_
_entity.id
_entity.type
_entity.pdbx_description
1 polymer ?
#
loop_
_entity_poly.entity_id
_entity_poly.type
_entity_poly.pdbx_seq_one_letter_code
_entity_poly.pdbx_strand_id
1 'polypeptide(L)'
;AIGNQALQSNLSNSDHVAIGSMAGSGITSVDNNIIIGHHSGVHSVFGQESDRCFIDNIFGAPVSAATAAVVMIDSDGRLGTATADGHDPGGFSPKGNIRTLTAQLKDNAAQIQKAGAALEMNEPTARVVVNKP
;
A
#
# COMPACT_ATOMS: atom_id res chain seq x y z
N ALA A 1 -12.26 22.54 16.34
CA ALA A 1 -13.02 21.49 17.07
C ALA A 1 -14.51 21.79 17.01
N ILE A 2 -15.36 20.76 16.90
CA ILE A 2 -16.81 20.89 16.85
C ILE A 2 -17.43 19.87 17.81
N GLY A 3 -18.21 20.33 18.80
CA GLY A 3 -18.85 19.47 19.80
C GLY A 3 -18.67 20.00 21.23
N ASN A 4 -19.49 19.52 22.17
CA ASN A 4 -19.36 19.88 23.57
C ASN A 4 -18.04 19.29 24.12
N GLN A 5 -17.18 20.14 24.71
CA GLN A 5 -15.89 19.74 25.29
C GLN A 5 -14.89 19.07 24.31
N ALA A 6 -15.06 19.25 22.99
CA ALA A 6 -14.07 18.81 22.03
C ALA A 6 -12.73 19.55 22.24
N LEU A 7 -11.62 18.80 22.29
CA LEU A 7 -10.27 19.27 22.69
C LEU A 7 -10.19 19.95 24.06
N GLN A 8 -11.09 19.60 25.00
CA GLN A 8 -10.95 20.09 26.37
C GLN A 8 -9.59 19.62 26.95
N SER A 9 -8.84 20.56 27.54
CA SER A 9 -7.51 20.36 28.14
C SER A 9 -6.33 20.24 27.17
N ASN A 10 -6.48 20.72 25.93
CA ASN A 10 -5.37 20.92 24.99
C ASN A 10 -4.39 21.99 25.52
N LEU A 11 -3.12 21.65 25.75
CA LEU A 11 -2.19 22.46 26.54
C LEU A 11 -1.15 23.28 25.74
N SER A 12 -1.04 23.11 24.42
CA SER A 12 -0.17 23.88 23.48
C SER A 12 -0.03 23.17 22.12
N ASN A 13 -0.60 21.96 22.01
CA ASN A 13 -0.56 21.17 20.80
C ASN A 13 -1.53 21.71 19.72
N SER A 14 -1.16 21.46 18.48
CA SER A 14 -1.74 22.13 17.30
C SER A 14 -2.21 21.13 16.25
N ASP A 15 -3.00 21.62 15.30
CA ASP A 15 -3.43 20.91 14.09
C ASP A 15 -4.38 19.72 14.30
N HIS A 16 -5.11 19.71 15.41
CA HIS A 16 -6.16 18.71 15.63
C HIS A 16 -7.47 19.03 14.94
N VAL A 17 -8.06 18.01 14.33
CA VAL A 17 -9.46 18.01 13.88
C VAL A 17 -10.27 17.14 14.83
N ALA A 18 -11.03 17.76 15.73
CA ALA A 18 -11.90 17.04 16.66
C ALA A 18 -13.38 17.32 16.38
N ILE A 19 -14.17 16.25 16.21
CA ILE A 19 -15.60 16.29 15.91
C ILE A 19 -16.33 15.31 16.82
N GLY A 20 -17.21 15.80 17.69
CA GLY A 20 -17.98 14.99 18.65
C GLY A 20 -17.89 15.50 20.08
N SER A 21 -18.74 14.96 20.96
CA SER A 21 -18.67 15.26 22.39
C SER A 21 -17.40 14.66 22.98
N MET A 22 -16.61 15.45 23.72
CA MET A 22 -15.34 15.05 24.34
C MET A 22 -14.29 14.47 23.36
N ALA A 23 -14.44 14.71 22.06
CA ALA A 23 -13.48 14.28 21.05
C ALA A 23 -12.10 14.90 21.33
N GLY A 24 -11.08 14.06 21.52
CA GLY A 24 -9.71 14.47 21.86
C GLY A 24 -9.56 15.06 23.26
N SER A 25 -10.53 14.85 24.16
CA SER A 25 -10.44 15.33 25.54
C SER A 25 -9.28 14.67 26.28
N GLY A 26 -8.36 15.48 26.79
CA GLY A 26 -7.18 15.02 27.52
C GLY A 26 -5.92 14.85 26.68
N ILE A 27 -5.93 15.23 25.38
CA ILE A 27 -4.71 15.38 24.58
C ILE A 27 -3.82 16.48 25.16
N THR A 28 -2.60 16.15 25.56
CA THR A 28 -1.69 17.11 26.20
C THR A 28 -0.32 17.22 25.53
N SER A 29 0.17 16.20 24.83
CA SER A 29 1.55 16.16 24.33
C SER A 29 1.75 15.84 22.84
N VAL A 30 0.68 15.74 22.05
CA VAL A 30 0.75 15.29 20.65
C VAL A 30 -0.03 16.21 19.72
N ASP A 31 0.35 16.22 18.45
CA ASP A 31 -0.12 17.15 17.42
C ASP A 31 -0.75 16.41 16.22
N ASN A 32 -1.44 17.14 15.35
CA ASN A 32 -1.89 16.65 14.03
C ASN A 32 -2.71 15.35 14.06
N ASN A 33 -3.72 15.29 14.96
CA ASN A 33 -4.64 14.16 15.03
C ASN A 33 -6.04 14.50 14.53
N ILE A 34 -6.67 13.54 13.86
CA ILE A 34 -8.09 13.59 13.48
C ILE A 34 -8.87 12.67 14.42
N ILE A 35 -9.91 13.19 15.06
CA ILE A 35 -10.70 12.48 16.06
C ILE A 35 -12.18 12.73 15.81
N ILE A 36 -12.90 11.65 15.48
CA ILE A 36 -14.33 11.70 15.17
C ILE A 36 -15.06 10.75 16.11
N GLY A 37 -15.99 11.28 16.91
CA GLY A 37 -16.77 10.54 17.90
C GLY A 37 -16.36 10.83 19.35
N HIS A 38 -16.59 9.88 20.26
CA HIS A 38 -16.29 10.03 21.69
C HIS A 38 -14.99 9.28 22.04
N HIS A 39 -13.86 9.80 21.56
CA HIS A 39 -12.54 9.23 21.82
C HIS A 39 -11.65 10.25 22.52
N SER A 40 -11.03 9.88 23.65
CA SER A 40 -10.22 10.76 24.49
C SER A 40 -8.82 11.07 23.91
N GLY A 41 -8.49 10.57 22.72
CA GLY A 41 -7.18 10.79 22.10
C GLY A 41 -6.01 10.08 22.79
N VAL A 42 -6.28 9.25 23.81
CA VAL A 42 -5.33 8.33 24.45
C VAL A 42 -5.66 6.91 24.04
N HIS A 43 -4.76 6.26 23.31
CA HIS A 43 -4.87 4.83 23.03
C HIS A 43 -4.42 4.02 24.25
N SER A 44 -5.16 2.96 24.61
CA SER A 44 -4.90 2.15 25.81
C SER A 44 -3.54 1.45 25.80
N VAL A 45 -2.96 1.21 24.62
CA VAL A 45 -1.67 0.51 24.46
C VAL A 45 -0.51 1.47 24.18
N PHE A 46 -0.75 2.54 23.42
CA PHE A 46 0.32 3.39 22.87
C PHE A 46 0.35 4.80 23.48
N GLY A 47 -0.60 5.13 24.36
CA GLY A 47 -0.70 6.47 24.93
C GLY A 47 -1.14 7.49 23.89
N GLN A 48 -0.57 8.69 23.96
CA GLN A 48 -0.82 9.77 23.00
C GLN A 48 0.22 9.68 21.88
N GLU A 49 -0.23 9.70 20.62
CA GLU A 49 0.64 9.72 19.44
C GLU A 49 0.17 10.79 18.45
N SER A 50 1.10 11.50 17.79
CA SER A 50 0.80 12.48 16.73
C SER A 50 0.46 11.81 15.40
N ASP A 51 -0.07 12.52 14.41
CA ASP A 51 -0.28 12.01 13.03
C ASP A 51 -1.20 10.76 12.95
N ARG A 52 -2.20 10.67 13.82
CA ARG A 52 -3.16 9.57 13.86
C ARG A 52 -4.58 10.03 13.50
N CYS A 53 -5.37 9.09 12.97
CA CYS A 53 -6.80 9.26 12.76
C CYS A 53 -7.56 8.23 13.58
N PHE A 54 -8.45 8.70 14.46
CA PHE A 54 -9.32 7.88 15.29
C PHE A 54 -10.78 8.16 14.93
N ILE A 55 -11.50 7.09 14.55
CA ILE A 55 -12.93 7.13 14.28
C ILE A 55 -13.60 6.12 15.20
N ASP A 56 -14.50 6.62 16.05
CA ASP A 56 -15.26 5.81 17.00
C ASP A 56 -16.28 4.90 16.29
N ASN A 57 -16.75 3.86 16.99
CA ASN A 57 -17.76 2.89 16.51
C ASN A 57 -17.39 2.09 15.25
N ILE A 58 -16.09 1.98 14.89
CA ILE A 58 -15.64 1.13 13.77
C ILE A 58 -15.22 -0.26 14.25
N PHE A 59 -14.26 -0.35 15.18
CA PHE A 59 -13.72 -1.64 15.61
C PHE A 59 -14.75 -2.42 16.45
N GLY A 60 -14.98 -3.69 16.09
CA GLY A 60 -15.95 -4.55 16.77
C GLY A 60 -17.42 -4.31 16.40
N ALA A 61 -17.70 -3.30 15.57
CA ALA A 61 -19.05 -3.09 15.02
C ALA A 61 -19.40 -4.24 14.05
N PRO A 62 -20.61 -4.83 14.15
CA PRO A 62 -20.99 -5.96 13.31
C PRO A 62 -21.18 -5.51 11.85
N VAL A 63 -20.74 -6.36 10.91
CA VAL A 63 -20.93 -6.16 9.46
C VAL A 63 -21.54 -7.40 8.82
N SER A 64 -22.34 -7.22 7.76
CA SER A 64 -22.86 -8.32 6.96
C SER A 64 -21.75 -8.90 6.09
N ALA A 65 -21.40 -10.18 6.30
CA ALA A 65 -20.38 -10.86 5.50
C ALA A 65 -20.73 -10.93 4.00
N ALA A 66 -22.02 -10.84 3.65
CA ALA A 66 -22.46 -10.87 2.26
C ALA A 66 -22.11 -9.58 1.47
N THR A 67 -21.89 -8.46 2.16
CA THR A 67 -21.68 -7.14 1.54
C THR A 67 -20.44 -6.42 2.07
N ALA A 68 -19.70 -7.03 3.00
CA ALA A 68 -18.48 -6.44 3.53
C ALA A 68 -17.43 -6.29 2.42
N ALA A 69 -16.82 -5.11 2.34
CA ALA A 69 -15.75 -4.80 1.40
C ALA A 69 -14.47 -4.50 2.17
N VAL A 70 -13.34 -4.96 1.63
CA VAL A 70 -12.02 -4.55 2.12
C VAL A 70 -11.72 -3.15 1.62
N VAL A 71 -11.31 -2.27 2.54
CA VAL A 71 -10.83 -0.92 2.22
C VAL A 71 -9.30 -0.95 2.18
N MET A 72 -8.74 -0.35 1.14
CA MET A 72 -7.30 -0.20 0.92
C MET A 72 -6.94 1.28 0.88
N ILE A 73 -5.65 1.58 0.99
CA ILE A 73 -5.08 2.92 0.93
C ILE A 73 -4.03 2.94 -0.18
N ASP A 74 -4.08 3.92 -1.09
CA ASP A 74 -3.03 4.13 -2.11
C ASP A 74 -1.90 5.05 -1.61
N SER A 75 -0.86 5.24 -2.44
CA SER A 75 0.28 6.10 -2.09
C SER A 75 -0.05 7.59 -1.97
N ASP A 76 -1.19 8.00 -2.54
CA ASP A 76 -1.68 9.38 -2.44
C ASP A 76 -2.59 9.57 -1.21
N GLY A 77 -2.73 8.53 -0.38
CA GLY A 77 -3.51 8.55 0.86
C GLY A 77 -5.01 8.38 0.65
N ARG A 78 -5.46 7.91 -0.52
CA ARG A 78 -6.89 7.71 -0.78
C ARG A 78 -7.36 6.35 -0.28
N LEU A 79 -8.46 6.37 0.46
CA LEU A 79 -9.22 5.16 0.81
C LEU A 79 -10.05 4.71 -0.40
N GLY A 80 -10.09 3.40 -0.66
CA GLY A 80 -10.92 2.83 -1.71
C GLY A 80 -11.22 1.35 -1.48
N THR A 81 -12.16 0.79 -2.24
CA THR A 81 -12.45 -0.65 -2.23
C THR A 81 -11.86 -1.31 -3.47
N ALA A 82 -11.33 -2.52 -3.33
CA ALA A 82 -10.91 -3.31 -4.48
C ALA A 82 -12.16 -3.82 -5.22
N THR A 83 -12.42 -3.32 -6.42
CA THR A 83 -13.39 -3.95 -7.34
C THR A 83 -12.63 -4.77 -8.38
N ALA A 84 -13.18 -5.92 -8.78
CA ALA A 84 -12.49 -6.87 -9.67
C ALA A 84 -12.24 -6.31 -11.09
N ASP A 85 -12.99 -5.27 -11.46
CA ASP A 85 -12.95 -4.61 -12.77
C ASP A 85 -12.59 -3.13 -12.59
N GLY A 86 -11.29 -2.87 -12.34
CA GLY A 86 -10.78 -1.51 -12.21
C GLY A 86 -10.70 -0.77 -13.55
N HIS A 87 -11.17 0.48 -13.57
CA HIS A 87 -10.71 1.48 -14.53
C HIS A 87 -9.35 2.01 -14.03
N ASP A 88 -8.27 1.55 -14.65
CA ASP A 88 -6.88 1.84 -14.28
C ASP A 88 -6.50 3.30 -14.59
N PRO A 89 -5.56 3.93 -13.83
CA PRO A 89 -4.16 3.78 -14.26
C PRO A 89 -3.09 3.83 -13.13
N GLY A 90 -3.38 3.44 -11.89
CA GLY A 90 -2.39 3.57 -10.80
C GLY A 90 -2.51 2.61 -9.63
N GLY A 91 -3.49 1.70 -9.63
CA GLY A 91 -3.66 0.74 -8.55
C GLY A 91 -2.73 -0.45 -8.71
N PHE A 92 -2.13 -0.92 -7.61
CA PHE A 92 -1.38 -2.18 -7.59
C PHE A 92 -2.29 -3.31 -8.09
N SER A 93 -2.15 -3.66 -9.37
CA SER A 93 -2.80 -4.81 -9.99
C SER A 93 -1.74 -5.92 -10.07
N PRO A 94 -1.73 -6.90 -9.14
CA PRO A 94 -0.81 -8.04 -9.21
C PRO A 94 -0.89 -8.73 -10.58
N LYS A 95 -2.07 -8.71 -11.20
CA LYS A 95 -2.32 -9.28 -12.54
C LYS A 95 -1.59 -8.53 -13.66
N GLY A 96 -1.47 -7.20 -13.59
CA GLY A 96 -0.76 -6.40 -14.60
C GLY A 96 0.74 -6.68 -14.55
N ASN A 97 1.31 -6.62 -13.35
CA ASN A 97 2.74 -6.86 -13.14
C ASN A 97 3.15 -8.32 -13.44
N ILE A 98 2.33 -9.30 -13.06
CA ILE A 98 2.57 -10.72 -13.42
C ILE A 98 2.48 -10.93 -14.93
N ARG A 99 1.55 -10.27 -15.64
CA ARG A 99 1.47 -10.37 -17.11
C ARG A 99 2.71 -9.80 -17.79
N THR A 100 3.17 -8.63 -17.36
CA THR A 100 4.40 -8.00 -17.87
C THR A 100 5.63 -8.86 -17.61
N LEU A 101 5.76 -9.39 -16.38
CA LEU A 101 6.87 -10.28 -16.03
C LEU A 101 6.82 -11.60 -16.83
N THR A 102 5.63 -12.18 -17.02
CA THR A 102 5.44 -13.39 -17.82
C THR A 102 5.84 -13.16 -19.28
N ALA A 103 5.50 -11.99 -19.84
CA ALA A 103 5.90 -11.61 -21.19
C ALA A 103 7.43 -11.47 -21.31
N GLN A 104 8.07 -10.77 -20.37
CA GLN A 104 9.52 -10.61 -20.32
C GLN A 104 10.26 -11.95 -20.21
N LEU A 105 9.75 -12.89 -19.39
CA LEU A 105 10.33 -14.23 -19.28
C LEU A 105 10.25 -15.02 -20.59
N LYS A 106 9.14 -14.89 -21.32
CA LYS A 106 8.97 -15.54 -22.63
C LYS A 106 9.92 -14.95 -23.68
N ASP A 107 10.10 -13.64 -23.69
CA ASP A 107 11.05 -12.98 -24.60
C ASP A 107 12.51 -13.36 -24.28
N ASN A 108 12.88 -13.42 -23.01
CA ASN A 108 14.21 -13.87 -22.59
C ASN A 108 14.49 -15.32 -23.01
N ALA A 109 13.50 -16.22 -22.88
CA ALA A 109 13.64 -17.60 -23.33
C ALA A 109 13.91 -17.70 -24.84
N ALA A 110 13.25 -16.87 -25.66
CA ALA A 110 13.48 -16.82 -27.09
C ALA A 110 14.90 -16.30 -27.44
N GLN A 111 15.40 -15.31 -26.71
CA GLN A 111 16.77 -14.80 -26.90
C GLN A 111 17.84 -15.85 -26.57
N ILE A 112 17.65 -16.65 -25.52
CA ILE A 112 18.57 -17.74 -25.14
C ILE A 112 18.64 -18.80 -26.25
N GLN A 113 17.50 -19.19 -26.82
CA GLN A 113 17.47 -20.14 -27.95
C GLN A 113 18.21 -19.60 -29.17
N LYS A 114 18.03 -18.31 -29.48
CA LYS A 114 18.72 -17.64 -30.59
C LYS A 114 20.23 -17.55 -30.38
N ALA A 115 20.67 -17.26 -29.15
CA ALA A 115 22.09 -17.22 -28.81
C ALA A 115 22.76 -18.60 -28.89
N GLY A 116 22.06 -19.66 -28.46
CA GLY A 116 22.55 -21.04 -28.58
C GLY A 116 22.79 -21.46 -30.03
N ALA A 117 21.83 -21.19 -30.92
CA ALA A 117 21.98 -21.51 -32.36
C ALA A 117 23.15 -20.75 -33.02
N ALA A 118 23.40 -19.50 -32.61
CA ALA A 118 24.52 -18.71 -33.14
C ALA A 118 25.89 -19.24 -32.70
N LEU A 119 25.98 -19.87 -31.52
CA LEU A 119 27.21 -20.49 -31.02
C LEU A 119 27.52 -21.80 -31.75
N GLU A 120 26.52 -22.65 -31.99
CA GLU A 120 26.69 -23.90 -32.76
C GLU A 120 27.14 -23.64 -34.21
N MET A 121 26.67 -22.54 -34.82
CA MET A 121 27.07 -22.16 -36.18
C MET A 121 28.48 -21.55 -36.29
N ASN A 122 29.14 -21.23 -35.18
CA ASN A 122 30.43 -20.55 -35.17
C ASN A 122 31.58 -21.41 -34.61
N GLU A 123 31.38 -22.74 -34.48
CA GLU A 123 32.50 -23.64 -34.19
C GLU A 123 33.47 -23.66 -35.39
N PRO A 124 34.75 -23.26 -35.21
CA PRO A 124 35.69 -23.22 -36.31
C PRO A 124 36.07 -24.65 -36.71
N THR A 125 35.70 -25.04 -37.93
CA THR A 125 36.11 -26.32 -38.53
C THR A 125 37.63 -26.45 -38.44
N ALA A 126 38.10 -27.46 -37.69
CA ALA A 126 39.52 -27.77 -37.56
C ALA A 126 40.16 -27.95 -38.95
N ARG A 127 40.99 -26.98 -39.38
CA ARG A 127 41.85 -27.16 -40.55
C ARG A 127 42.95 -28.15 -40.18
N VAL A 128 42.78 -29.41 -40.55
CA VAL A 128 43.84 -30.42 -40.49
C VAL A 128 44.92 -30.01 -41.49
N VAL A 129 46.00 -29.41 -41.01
CA VAL A 129 47.20 -29.15 -41.83
C VAL A 129 47.86 -30.51 -42.09
N VAL A 130 47.56 -31.09 -43.26
CA VAL A 130 48.24 -32.30 -43.74
C VAL A 130 49.64 -31.88 -44.18
N ASN A 131 50.63 -32.06 -43.30
CA ASN A 131 52.03 -31.99 -43.71
C ASN A 131 52.46 -33.37 -44.22
N LYS A 132 52.90 -33.44 -45.47
CA LYS A 132 53.41 -34.66 -46.14
C LYS A 132 54.94 -34.51 -46.34
N PRO A 133 55.66 -35.64 -46.43
CA PRO A 133 56.88 -35.96 -45.65
C PRO A 133 58.11 -35.14 -46.00
#